data_AF-W2J902-F1
#
_entry.id   AF-W2J902-F1
#
_cell.length_a   1.000
_cell.length_b   1.000
_cell.length_c   1.000
_cell.angle_alpha   90.00
_cell.angle_beta   90.00
_cell.angle_gamma   90.00
#
_symmetry.space_group_name_H-M   'P 1'
#
loop_
_entity.id
_entity.type
_entity.pdbx_description
1 polymer ?
#
loop_
_entity_poly.entity_id
_entity_poly.type
_entity_poly.pdbx_seq_one_letter_code
_entity_poly.pdbx_strand_id
1 'polypeptide(L)'
;MTGLSASQLHPASLYAGDTIEYYSRCFVAGDARGLRSSVVLGIKEDVAAEYPISVDTGEMIPRDMMMKLTVDRFGNRFKPQYAVWRKLRTYTLIPGTCSAPTRASVFNVAISHAIRDAFGLLLMNFAAHVRESSKRPLMLWTGLRSMTWLVTTTLRCLALRQTPKRRLMTLGRMWMLKRSLWRARDSLKCMRRLQ
;
A
#
# COMPACT_ATOMS: atom_id res chain seq x y z
N MET A 1 20.52 -22.52 -42.13
CA MET A 1 19.23 -21.88 -42.46
C MET A 1 19.52 -20.68 -43.35
N THR A 2 19.08 -20.69 -44.60
CA THR A 2 19.11 -19.51 -45.47
C THR A 2 18.19 -18.45 -44.86
N GLY A 3 18.76 -17.37 -44.35
CA GLY A 3 17.98 -16.26 -43.81
C GLY A 3 17.16 -15.62 -44.93
N LEU A 4 15.89 -15.35 -44.67
CA LEU A 4 15.05 -14.56 -45.59
C LEU A 4 15.72 -13.20 -45.82
N SER A 5 15.85 -12.80 -47.08
CA SER A 5 16.27 -11.45 -47.44
C SER A 5 15.23 -10.44 -46.93
N ALA A 6 15.67 -9.23 -46.60
CA ALA A 6 14.76 -8.15 -46.22
C ALA A 6 13.66 -7.90 -47.28
N SER A 7 13.93 -8.15 -48.56
CA SER A 7 12.98 -8.04 -49.66
C SER A 7 11.93 -9.15 -49.71
N GLN A 8 12.16 -10.28 -49.04
CA GLN A 8 11.25 -11.42 -48.99
C GLN A 8 10.27 -11.34 -47.81
N LEU A 9 10.45 -10.35 -46.91
CA LEU A 9 9.55 -10.12 -45.79
C LEU A 9 8.31 -9.37 -46.28
N HIS A 10 7.14 -9.80 -45.79
CA HIS A 10 5.90 -9.06 -46.04
C HIS A 10 6.00 -7.63 -45.50
N PRO A 11 5.54 -6.61 -46.26
CA PRO A 11 5.50 -5.24 -45.77
C PRO A 11 4.65 -5.18 -44.51
N ALA A 12 5.19 -4.57 -43.45
CA ALA A 12 4.52 -4.46 -42.16
C ALA A 12 4.60 -3.02 -41.66
N SER A 13 3.48 -2.51 -41.18
CA SER A 13 3.39 -1.22 -40.51
C SER A 13 3.47 -1.40 -39.00
N LEU A 14 4.03 -0.39 -38.34
CA LEU A 14 4.13 -0.33 -36.89
C LEU A 14 3.42 0.91 -36.38
N TYR A 15 2.60 0.74 -35.35
CA TYR A 15 1.79 1.80 -34.78
C TYR A 15 2.04 1.94 -33.29
N ALA A 16 1.72 3.12 -32.76
CA ALA A 16 1.65 3.31 -31.31
C ALA A 16 0.53 2.44 -30.71
N GLY A 17 0.85 1.76 -29.62
CA GLY A 17 -0.01 0.77 -28.95
C GLY A 17 0.33 -0.68 -29.29
N ASP A 18 1.12 -0.94 -30.34
CA ASP A 18 1.54 -2.29 -30.67
C ASP A 18 2.51 -2.85 -29.62
N THR A 19 2.40 -4.15 -29.35
CA THR A 19 3.29 -4.88 -28.45
C THR A 19 4.36 -5.59 -29.24
N ILE A 20 5.61 -5.34 -28.85
CA ILE A 20 6.81 -5.81 -29.54
C ILE A 20 7.68 -6.63 -28.60
N GLU A 21 8.24 -7.70 -29.13
CA GLU A 21 9.30 -8.50 -28.51
C GLU A 21 10.65 -8.08 -29.09
N TYR A 22 11.64 -7.85 -28.24
CA TYR A 22 13.00 -7.51 -28.65
C TYR A 22 14.02 -8.01 -27.63
N TYR A 23 15.28 -8.09 -28.04
CA TYR A 23 16.39 -8.36 -27.11
C TYR A 23 17.02 -7.04 -26.68
N SER A 24 17.13 -6.82 -25.37
CA SER A 24 17.82 -5.65 -24.83
C SER A 24 19.30 -5.68 -25.22
N ARG A 25 19.88 -4.51 -25.55
CA ARG A 25 21.29 -4.39 -25.99
C ARG A 25 22.31 -4.78 -24.91
N CYS A 26 21.89 -4.89 -23.66
CA CYS A 26 22.74 -5.36 -22.57
C CYS A 26 23.08 -6.86 -22.67
N PHE A 27 22.38 -7.61 -23.52
CA PHE A 27 22.55 -9.04 -23.70
C PHE A 27 22.80 -9.40 -25.17
N VAL A 28 23.40 -10.56 -25.40
CA VAL A 28 23.58 -11.10 -26.75
C VAL A 28 22.22 -11.55 -27.30
N ALA A 29 21.95 -11.26 -28.57
CA ALA A 29 20.72 -11.70 -29.23
C ALA A 29 20.59 -13.23 -29.17
N GLY A 30 19.46 -13.71 -28.65
CA GLY A 30 19.21 -15.14 -28.40
C GLY A 30 19.33 -15.55 -26.93
N ASP A 31 19.93 -14.74 -26.06
CA ASP A 31 19.91 -14.99 -24.61
C ASP A 31 18.51 -14.70 -24.04
N ALA A 32 17.90 -15.72 -23.42
CA ALA A 32 16.59 -15.62 -22.79
C ALA A 32 16.50 -14.51 -21.72
N ARG A 33 17.63 -14.18 -21.05
CA ARG A 33 17.68 -13.11 -20.04
C ARG A 33 17.46 -11.72 -20.63
N GLY A 34 17.82 -11.55 -21.91
CA GLY A 34 17.69 -10.31 -22.64
C GLY A 34 16.34 -10.10 -23.31
N LEU A 35 15.48 -11.12 -23.34
CA LEU A 35 14.19 -11.04 -24.01
C LEU A 35 13.24 -10.11 -23.24
N ARG A 36 12.74 -9.09 -23.94
CA ARG A 36 11.78 -8.11 -23.43
C ARG A 36 10.53 -8.10 -24.31
N SER A 37 9.40 -7.84 -23.67
CA SER A 37 8.14 -7.51 -24.34
C SER A 37 7.71 -6.14 -23.85
N SER A 38 7.43 -5.23 -24.77
CA SER A 38 7.12 -3.82 -24.49
C SER A 38 5.99 -3.32 -25.37
N VAL A 39 5.20 -2.40 -24.84
CA VAL A 39 4.23 -1.63 -25.62
C VAL A 39 4.90 -0.39 -26.21
N VAL A 40 4.65 -0.14 -27.50
CA VAL A 40 5.08 1.07 -28.17
C VAL A 40 4.22 2.24 -27.70
N LEU A 41 4.82 3.21 -27.02
CA LEU A 41 4.12 4.40 -26.54
C LEU A 41 4.01 5.47 -27.63
N GLY A 42 5.03 5.61 -28.46
CA GLY A 42 5.06 6.68 -29.42
C GLY A 42 6.06 6.46 -30.53
N ILE A 43 5.72 6.97 -31.70
CA ILE A 43 6.56 6.94 -32.89
C ILE A 43 6.79 8.39 -33.30
N LYS A 44 8.05 8.80 -33.33
CA LYS A 44 8.47 10.14 -33.75
C LYS A 44 8.22 10.31 -35.25
N GLU A 45 7.83 11.51 -35.63
CA GLU A 45 7.63 11.89 -37.04
C GLU A 45 8.94 11.97 -37.82
N ASP A 46 10.06 12.23 -37.13
CA ASP A 46 11.36 12.39 -37.76
C ASP A 46 11.92 11.06 -38.32
N VAL A 47 11.90 10.97 -39.65
CA VAL A 47 12.43 9.84 -40.42
C VAL A 47 13.96 9.76 -40.36
N ALA A 48 14.68 10.72 -39.78
CA ALA A 48 16.12 10.64 -39.52
C ALA A 48 16.47 10.33 -38.05
N ALA A 49 15.49 10.32 -37.14
CA ALA A 49 15.75 10.09 -35.72
C ALA A 49 16.44 8.74 -35.46
N GLU A 50 17.55 8.77 -34.72
CA GLU A 50 18.32 7.57 -34.31
C GLU A 50 17.46 6.57 -33.53
N TYR A 51 16.64 7.11 -32.62
CA TYR A 51 15.66 6.38 -31.80
C TYR A 51 14.25 6.86 -32.15
N PRO A 52 13.61 6.27 -33.18
CA PRO A 52 12.31 6.74 -33.67
C PRO A 52 11.13 6.29 -32.78
N ILE A 53 11.35 5.35 -31.86
CA ILE A 53 10.28 4.74 -31.05
C ILE A 53 10.55 4.93 -29.57
N SER A 54 9.48 5.25 -28.82
CA SER A 54 9.44 5.18 -27.36
C SER A 54 8.63 3.97 -26.89
N VAL A 55 9.13 3.28 -25.88
CA VAL A 55 8.50 2.08 -25.28
C VAL A 55 8.24 2.27 -23.79
N ASP A 56 7.28 1.51 -23.26
CA ASP A 56 6.85 1.50 -21.85
C ASP A 56 7.97 1.20 -20.83
N THR A 57 8.96 0.43 -21.25
CA THR A 57 10.17 0.08 -20.51
C THR A 57 11.16 1.25 -20.41
N GLY A 58 11.06 2.25 -21.29
CA GLY A 58 11.99 3.36 -21.40
C GLY A 58 13.32 3.02 -22.09
N GLU A 59 13.49 1.79 -22.60
CA GLU A 59 14.69 1.41 -23.34
C GLU A 59 14.75 2.15 -24.70
N MET A 60 15.95 2.60 -25.07
CA MET A 60 16.16 3.28 -26.36
C MET A 60 16.35 2.24 -27.46
N ILE A 61 15.38 2.15 -28.37
CA ILE A 61 15.37 1.17 -29.47
C ILE A 61 15.90 1.83 -30.75
N PRO A 62 17.11 1.46 -31.23
CA PRO A 62 17.64 1.94 -32.49
C PRO A 62 17.01 1.19 -33.68
N ARG A 63 17.14 1.76 -34.88
CA ARG A 63 16.52 1.23 -36.12
C ARG A 63 17.05 -0.12 -36.60
N ASP A 64 18.27 -0.45 -36.23
CA ASP A 64 18.92 -1.69 -36.63
C ASP A 64 18.55 -2.87 -35.71
N MET A 65 17.91 -2.59 -34.57
CA MET A 65 17.49 -3.60 -33.61
C MET A 65 16.48 -4.58 -34.23
N MET A 66 16.65 -5.86 -33.91
CA MET A 66 15.72 -6.91 -34.27
C MET A 66 14.56 -6.96 -33.28
N MET A 67 13.35 -7.00 -33.82
CA MET A 67 12.13 -7.08 -33.04
C MET A 67 11.10 -7.94 -33.76
N LYS A 68 10.08 -8.34 -33.02
CA LYS A 68 8.97 -9.14 -33.50
C LYS A 68 7.68 -8.53 -32.99
N LEU A 69 6.69 -8.43 -33.87
CA LEU A 69 5.34 -8.02 -33.49
C LEU A 69 4.60 -9.20 -32.84
N THR A 70 3.98 -8.96 -31.69
CA THR A 70 3.23 -9.99 -30.97
C THR A 70 1.74 -9.66 -30.91
N VAL A 71 1.39 -8.45 -30.46
CA VAL A 71 0.00 -8.01 -30.27
C VAL A 71 -0.20 -6.63 -30.90
N ASP A 72 -1.29 -6.44 -31.64
CA ASP A 72 -1.69 -5.16 -32.22
C ASP A 72 -2.32 -4.26 -31.13
N ARG A 73 -2.44 -2.96 -31.40
CA ARG A 73 -3.06 -1.96 -30.51
C ARG A 73 -4.48 -2.34 -30.03
N PHE A 74 -5.19 -3.17 -30.78
CA PHE A 74 -6.54 -3.65 -30.44
C PHE A 74 -6.53 -4.91 -29.55
N GLY A 75 -5.35 -5.40 -29.15
CA GLY A 75 -5.21 -6.63 -28.35
C GLY A 75 -5.23 -7.92 -29.18
N ASN A 76 -5.30 -7.83 -30.50
CA ASN A 76 -5.30 -8.99 -31.38
C ASN A 76 -3.88 -9.48 -31.65
N ARG A 77 -3.67 -10.80 -31.68
CA ARG A 77 -2.38 -11.37 -32.05
C ARG A 77 -2.10 -11.19 -33.54
N PHE A 78 -0.87 -10.82 -33.88
CA PHE A 78 -0.47 -10.73 -35.29
C PHE A 78 -0.48 -12.11 -35.96
N LYS A 79 -0.84 -12.14 -37.25
CA LYS A 79 -0.72 -13.35 -38.06
C LYS A 79 0.76 -13.79 -38.11
N PRO A 80 1.06 -15.09 -38.19
CA PRO A 80 2.44 -15.60 -38.18
C PRO A 80 3.33 -15.02 -39.28
N GLN A 81 2.74 -14.57 -40.40
CA GLN A 81 3.45 -13.89 -41.50
C GLN A 81 4.06 -12.53 -41.08
N TYR A 82 3.43 -11.83 -40.12
CA TYR A 82 3.89 -10.54 -39.60
C TYR A 82 4.68 -10.70 -38.29
N ALA A 83 4.36 -11.73 -37.49
CA ALA A 83 5.03 -12.08 -36.24
C ALA A 83 6.40 -12.76 -36.45
N VAL A 84 7.22 -12.20 -37.34
CA VAL A 84 8.57 -12.67 -37.69
C VAL A 84 9.59 -11.66 -37.20
N TRP A 85 10.69 -12.16 -36.63
CA TRP A 85 11.85 -11.36 -36.24
C TRP A 85 12.44 -10.62 -37.44
N ARG A 86 12.47 -9.29 -37.38
CA ARG A 86 13.04 -8.43 -38.41
C ARG A 86 13.56 -7.12 -37.82
N LYS A 87 14.36 -6.40 -38.60
CA LYS A 87 14.93 -5.12 -38.15
C LYS A 87 13.87 -4.02 -38.14
N LEU A 88 13.92 -3.13 -37.15
CA LEU A 88 12.99 -2.01 -37.03
C LEU A 88 12.91 -1.16 -38.33
N ARG A 89 14.05 -0.92 -38.98
CA ARG A 89 14.15 -0.18 -40.27
C ARG A 89 13.35 -0.77 -41.44
N THR A 90 12.85 -2.01 -41.32
CA THR A 90 12.03 -2.65 -42.37
C THR A 90 10.54 -2.37 -42.22
N TYR A 91 10.11 -1.83 -41.08
CA TYR A 91 8.72 -1.44 -40.84
C TYR A 91 8.43 -0.05 -41.41
N THR A 92 7.22 0.14 -41.89
CA THR A 92 6.68 1.48 -42.13
C THR A 92 6.20 2.04 -40.80
N LEU A 93 6.93 3.03 -40.29
CA LEU A 93 6.64 3.67 -39.01
C LEU A 93 5.55 4.71 -39.20
N ILE A 94 4.41 4.52 -38.54
CA ILE A 94 3.29 5.45 -38.64
C ILE A 94 3.30 6.32 -37.38
N PRO A 95 3.49 7.64 -37.51
CA PRO A 95 3.60 8.52 -36.36
C PRO A 95 2.31 8.49 -35.55
N GLY A 96 2.48 8.55 -34.23
CA GLY A 96 1.36 8.49 -33.30
C GLY A 96 1.82 8.30 -31.86
N THR A 97 0.90 8.52 -30.94
CA THR A 97 1.10 8.36 -29.50
C THR A 97 -0.01 7.52 -28.90
N CYS A 98 0.36 6.66 -27.95
CA CYS A 98 -0.53 5.78 -27.21
C CYS A 98 -0.29 6.00 -25.71
N SER A 99 -1.39 6.12 -24.96
CA SER A 99 -1.33 6.16 -23.50
C SER A 99 -1.37 4.73 -22.98
N ALA A 100 -0.22 4.20 -22.58
CA ALA A 100 -0.11 2.91 -21.89
C ALA A 100 0.65 3.09 -20.57
N PRO A 101 0.32 2.30 -19.54
CA PRO A 101 1.01 2.38 -18.25
C PRO A 101 2.48 1.97 -18.44
N THR A 102 3.39 2.91 -18.18
CA THR A 102 4.83 2.64 -18.19
C THR A 102 5.26 1.87 -16.95
N ARG A 103 6.40 1.18 -17.01
CA ARG A 103 6.95 0.51 -15.82
C ARG A 103 7.14 1.48 -14.65
N ALA A 104 7.56 2.71 -14.94
CA ALA A 104 7.71 3.76 -13.95
C ALA A 104 6.36 4.18 -13.35
N SER A 105 5.30 4.32 -14.15
CA SER A 105 3.97 4.67 -13.62
C SER A 105 3.38 3.54 -12.79
N VAL A 106 3.52 2.27 -13.21
CA VAL A 106 3.06 1.12 -12.43
C VAL A 106 3.78 1.06 -11.10
N PHE A 107 5.10 1.27 -11.10
CA PHE A 107 5.91 1.30 -9.89
C PHE A 107 5.51 2.45 -8.95
N ASN A 108 5.29 3.65 -9.48
CA ASN A 108 4.87 4.81 -8.69
C ASN A 108 3.50 4.58 -8.02
N VAL A 109 2.55 4.00 -8.75
CA VAL A 109 1.24 3.62 -8.20
C VAL A 109 1.40 2.59 -7.09
N ALA A 110 2.23 1.56 -7.28
CA ALA A 110 2.46 0.52 -6.28
C ALA A 110 3.10 1.07 -4.99
N ILE A 111 4.12 1.93 -5.10
CA ILE A 111 4.72 2.59 -3.93
C ILE A 111 3.71 3.48 -3.22
N SER A 112 2.99 4.31 -3.99
CA SER A 112 1.99 5.21 -3.43
C SER A 112 0.90 4.44 -2.67
N HIS A 113 0.50 3.28 -3.17
CA HIS A 113 -0.45 2.39 -2.50
C HIS A 113 0.15 1.80 -1.22
N ALA A 114 1.35 1.23 -1.29
CA ALA A 114 2.02 0.63 -0.14
C ALA A 114 2.24 1.64 1.01
N ILE A 115 2.60 2.88 0.68
CA ILE A 115 2.74 3.97 1.65
C ILE A 115 1.39 4.27 2.31
N ARG A 116 0.32 4.43 1.51
CA ARG A 116 -1.03 4.69 2.03
C ARG A 116 -1.51 3.56 2.96
N ASP A 117 -1.27 2.31 2.58
CA ASP A 117 -1.63 1.14 3.40
C ASP A 117 -0.90 1.13 4.74
N ALA A 118 0.41 1.40 4.72
CA ALA A 118 1.22 1.47 5.95
C ALA A 118 0.72 2.56 6.91
N PHE A 119 0.42 3.75 6.40
CA PHE A 119 -0.16 4.83 7.21
C PHE A 119 -1.57 4.48 7.71
N GLY A 120 -2.39 3.82 6.89
CA GLY A 120 -3.71 3.34 7.29
C GLY A 120 -3.65 2.37 8.47
N LEU A 121 -2.75 1.38 8.42
CA LEU A 121 -2.54 0.42 9.51
C LEU A 121 -2.06 1.11 10.79
N LEU A 122 -1.13 2.06 10.66
CA LEU A 122 -0.62 2.82 11.79
C LEU A 122 -1.75 3.63 12.46
N LEU A 123 -2.55 4.35 11.68
CA LEU A 123 -3.71 5.10 12.19
C LEU A 123 -4.73 4.18 12.88
N MET A 124 -5.01 3.01 12.32
CA MET A 124 -5.90 2.01 12.94
C MET A 124 -5.34 1.49 14.27
N ASN A 125 -4.04 1.22 14.34
CA ASN A 125 -3.37 0.78 15.56
C ASN A 125 -3.35 1.87 16.64
N PHE A 126 -3.08 3.12 16.26
CA PHE A 126 -3.18 4.26 17.17
C PHE A 126 -4.61 4.44 17.68
N ALA A 127 -5.61 4.37 16.80
CA ALA A 127 -7.02 4.45 17.19
C ALA A 127 -7.42 3.30 18.15
N ALA A 128 -6.95 2.09 17.90
CA ALA A 128 -7.15 0.95 18.79
C ALA A 128 -6.46 1.15 20.15
N HIS A 129 -5.23 1.67 20.16
CA HIS A 129 -4.47 1.92 21.39
C HIS A 129 -5.10 3.03 22.25
N VAL A 130 -5.59 4.10 21.62
CA VAL A 130 -6.35 5.16 22.31
C VAL A 130 -7.66 4.61 22.88
N ARG A 131 -8.37 3.75 22.13
CA ARG A 131 -9.59 3.08 22.62
C ARG A 131 -9.32 2.13 23.79
N GLU A 132 -8.19 1.43 23.78
CA GLU A 132 -7.80 0.55 24.89
C GLU A 132 -7.40 1.37 26.12
N SER A 133 -6.66 2.46 25.91
CA SER A 133 -6.23 3.38 26.97
C SER A 133 -7.40 4.11 27.63
N SER A 134 -8.49 4.37 26.90
CA SER A 134 -9.70 4.98 27.48
C SER A 134 -10.52 4.01 28.35
N LYS A 135 -10.41 2.69 28.11
CA LYS A 135 -11.06 1.65 28.94
C LYS A 135 -10.34 1.40 30.28
N ARG A 136 -9.02 1.53 30.31
CA ARG A 136 -8.20 1.32 31.52
C ARG A 136 -8.59 2.18 32.74
N PRO A 137 -8.86 3.50 32.62
CA PRO A 137 -9.31 4.31 33.76
C PRO A 137 -10.71 3.93 34.25
N LEU A 138 -11.56 3.36 33.39
CA LEU A 138 -12.88 2.85 33.77
C LEU A 138 -12.77 1.54 34.58
N MET A 139 -11.90 0.61 34.19
CA MET A 139 -11.68 -0.64 34.94
C MET A 139 -11.04 -0.41 36.32
N LEU A 140 -10.11 0.53 36.43
CA LEU A 140 -9.52 0.89 37.73
C LEU A 140 -10.58 1.47 38.69
N TRP A 141 -11.58 2.18 38.15
CA TRP A 141 -12.71 2.71 38.92
C TRP A 141 -13.75 1.66 39.29
N THR A 142 -14.01 0.66 38.43
CA THR A 142 -14.91 -0.45 38.77
C THR A 142 -14.27 -1.42 39.78
N GLY A 143 -12.96 -1.66 39.70
CA GLY A 143 -12.19 -2.40 40.70
C GLY A 143 -12.18 -1.70 42.07
N LEU A 144 -11.93 -0.38 42.10
CA LEU A 144 -12.01 0.41 43.34
C LEU A 144 -13.42 0.40 43.95
N ARG A 145 -14.47 0.47 43.12
CA ARG A 145 -15.87 0.38 43.57
C ARG A 145 -16.19 -0.98 44.20
N SER A 146 -15.72 -2.07 43.61
CA SER A 146 -15.90 -3.43 44.16
C SER A 146 -15.19 -3.61 45.50
N MET A 147 -13.94 -3.13 45.63
CA MET A 147 -13.22 -3.14 46.91
C MET A 147 -13.90 -2.28 47.99
N THR A 148 -14.44 -1.10 47.63
CA THR A 148 -15.21 -0.31 48.60
C THR A 148 -16.49 -1.00 49.06
N TRP A 149 -17.15 -1.75 48.18
CA TRP A 149 -18.36 -2.54 48.52
C TRP A 149 -18.03 -3.68 49.49
N LEU A 150 -16.99 -4.46 49.21
CA LEU A 150 -16.53 -5.55 50.08
C LEU A 150 -16.20 -5.03 51.49
N VAL A 151 -15.46 -3.93 51.60
CA VAL A 151 -15.09 -3.32 52.89
C VAL A 151 -16.32 -2.83 53.67
N THR A 152 -17.31 -2.21 53.01
CA THR A 152 -18.55 -1.79 53.66
C THR A 152 -19.43 -2.96 54.11
N THR A 153 -19.40 -4.08 53.40
CA THR A 153 -20.22 -5.26 53.74
C THR A 153 -19.65 -5.99 54.95
N THR A 154 -18.31 -6.15 55.02
CA THR A 154 -17.63 -6.73 56.21
C THR A 154 -17.79 -5.87 57.47
N LEU A 155 -17.75 -4.54 57.34
CA LEU A 155 -17.99 -3.62 58.47
C LEU A 155 -19.45 -3.66 58.96
N ARG A 156 -20.42 -3.86 58.07
CA ARG A 156 -21.84 -4.06 58.45
C ARG A 156 -22.07 -5.38 59.19
N CYS A 157 -21.42 -6.47 58.79
CA CYS A 157 -21.50 -7.75 59.49
C CYS A 157 -20.86 -7.69 60.89
N LEU A 158 -19.77 -6.94 61.07
CA LEU A 158 -19.15 -6.75 62.40
C LEU A 158 -20.03 -5.91 63.36
N ALA A 159 -20.77 -4.92 62.83
CA ALA A 159 -21.64 -4.04 63.62
C ALA A 159 -22.94 -4.72 64.11
N LEU A 160 -23.30 -5.88 63.54
CA LEU A 160 -24.47 -6.66 63.94
C LEU A 160 -24.19 -7.66 65.08
N ARG A 161 -22.91 -7.86 65.47
CA ARG A 161 -22.52 -8.74 66.60
C ARG A 161 -22.19 -8.02 67.91
N GLN A 162 -22.40 -6.69 68.00
CA GLN A 162 -22.04 -5.93 69.20
C GLN A 162 -23.28 -5.48 70.00
N THR A 163 -23.19 -5.65 71.31
CA THR A 163 -24.17 -5.21 72.32
C THR A 163 -24.35 -3.68 72.32
N PRO A 164 -25.52 -3.16 72.72
CA PRO A 164 -25.97 -1.79 72.40
C PRO A 164 -25.05 -0.67 72.90
N LYS A 165 -24.23 -0.89 73.93
CA LYS A 165 -23.32 0.13 74.48
C LYS A 165 -22.06 0.41 73.63
N ARG A 166 -21.68 -0.44 72.66
CA ARG A 166 -20.49 -0.21 71.80
C ARG A 166 -20.77 0.33 70.38
N ARG A 167 -22.05 0.47 69.99
CA ARG A 167 -22.44 0.96 68.65
C ARG A 167 -22.16 2.45 68.40
N LEU A 168 -22.21 3.29 69.44
CA LEU A 168 -22.06 4.74 69.28
C LEU A 168 -20.61 5.17 69.00
N MET A 169 -19.60 4.47 69.53
CA MET A 169 -18.19 4.81 69.28
C MET A 169 -17.68 4.35 67.90
N THR A 170 -18.20 3.25 67.37
CA THR A 170 -17.79 2.71 66.05
C THR A 170 -18.38 3.52 64.89
N LEU A 171 -19.61 4.03 65.01
CA LEU A 171 -20.22 4.92 64.01
C LEU A 171 -19.47 6.25 63.86
N GLY A 172 -18.95 6.84 64.95
CA GLY A 172 -18.17 8.08 64.91
C GLY A 172 -16.84 7.94 64.16
N ARG A 173 -16.11 6.83 64.39
CA ARG A 173 -14.85 6.54 63.65
C ARG A 173 -15.10 6.26 62.17
N MET A 174 -16.23 5.62 61.83
CA MET A 174 -16.60 5.35 60.44
C MET A 174 -16.99 6.62 59.67
N TRP A 175 -17.52 7.63 60.36
CA TRP A 175 -17.84 8.94 59.77
C TRP A 175 -16.57 9.74 59.46
N MET A 176 -15.57 9.73 60.34
CA MET A 176 -14.28 10.36 60.07
C MET A 176 -13.56 9.73 58.87
N LEU A 177 -13.54 8.38 58.79
CA LEU A 177 -12.87 7.68 57.68
C LEU A 177 -13.50 8.00 56.31
N LYS A 178 -14.84 8.11 56.26
CA LYS A 178 -15.56 8.52 55.05
C LYS A 178 -15.23 9.97 54.65
N ARG A 179 -15.05 10.87 55.62
CA ARG A 179 -14.74 12.29 55.38
C ARG A 179 -13.31 12.49 54.84
N SER A 180 -12.35 11.66 55.26
CA SER A 180 -10.99 11.64 54.70
C SER A 180 -10.94 11.06 53.28
N LEU A 181 -11.70 9.99 53.00
CA LEU A 181 -11.82 9.41 51.65
C LEU A 181 -12.49 10.35 50.65
N TRP A 182 -13.42 11.21 51.11
CA TRP A 182 -14.07 12.19 50.26
C TRP A 182 -13.10 13.33 49.86
N ARG A 183 -12.27 13.81 50.80
CA ARG A 183 -11.24 14.83 50.50
C ARG A 183 -10.16 14.36 49.52
N ALA A 184 -9.73 13.10 49.60
CA ALA A 184 -8.77 12.54 48.64
C ALA A 184 -9.34 12.47 47.20
N ARG A 185 -10.66 12.37 47.05
CA ARG A 185 -11.34 12.28 45.75
C ARG A 185 -11.42 13.61 45.00
N ASP A 186 -11.48 14.72 45.74
CA ASP A 186 -11.50 16.07 45.15
C ASP A 186 -10.11 16.51 44.68
N SER A 187 -9.04 16.13 45.39
CA SER A 187 -7.65 16.39 44.95
C SER A 187 -7.31 15.72 43.61
N LEU A 188 -7.89 14.56 43.31
CA LEU A 188 -7.70 13.83 42.05
C LEU A 188 -8.51 14.41 40.87
N LYS A 189 -9.58 15.19 41.13
CA LYS A 189 -10.31 15.92 40.07
C LYS A 189 -9.55 17.15 39.59
N CYS A 190 -8.75 17.79 40.45
CA CYS A 190 -7.94 18.95 40.08
C CYS A 190 -6.82 18.62 39.08
N MET A 191 -6.19 17.44 39.17
CA MET A 191 -5.13 17.04 38.22
C MET A 191 -5.63 16.79 36.79
N ARG A 192 -6.94 16.64 36.58
CA ARG A 192 -7.52 16.36 35.26
C ARG A 192 -7.90 17.62 34.45
N ARG A 193 -7.61 18.82 34.97
CA ARG A 193 -7.86 20.11 34.28
C ARG A 193 -6.59 20.79 33.74
N LEU A 194 -5.42 20.16 33.87
CA LEU A 194 -4.12 20.73 33.48
C LEU A 194 -3.39 19.93 32.38
N GLN A 195 -4.09 19.05 31.65
CA GLN A 195 -3.64 18.40 30.42
C GLN A 195 -4.68 18.63 29.33
#